data_AF-A0A078MF65-F1
#
_entry.id   AF-A0A078MF65-F1
#
_cell.length_a   1.000
_cell.length_b   1.000
_cell.length_c   1.000
_cell.angle_alpha   90.00
_cell.angle_beta   90.00
_cell.angle_gamma   90.00
#
_symmetry.space_group_name_H-M   'P 1'
#
loop_
_entity.id
_entity.type
_entity.pdbx_description
1 polymer ?
#
loop_
_entity_poly.entity_id
_entity_poly.type
_entity_poly.pdbx_seq_one_letter_code
_entity_poly.pdbx_strand_id
1 'polypeptide(L)'
;MLPSQEDPQGPAPGVGGARVGGCNEVSSQGSDDALHARIDLVSVVGPRVRLELRTDHSETLVQAELSKHRFRELGLLQGGDAWIRPVSSRVFLDDSELQAI
;
A
#
# COMPACT_ATOMS: atom_id res chain seq x y z
N MET A 1 42.85 26.09 5.56
CA MET A 1 42.20 26.26 4.24
C MET A 1 42.19 24.88 3.59
N LEU A 2 41.12 24.09 3.45
CA LEU A 2 39.65 24.08 3.71
C LEU A 2 39.33 22.93 4.72
N PRO A 3 38.08 22.47 5.01
CA PRO A 3 36.70 22.85 4.62
C PRO A 3 35.76 23.10 5.85
N SER A 4 34.53 23.61 5.72
CA SER A 4 33.23 22.88 5.51
C SER A 4 32.17 23.95 5.17
N GLN A 5 31.39 23.93 4.08
CA GLN A 5 30.29 23.01 3.71
C GLN A 5 29.26 22.79 4.83
N GLU A 6 28.31 23.72 4.94
CA GLU A 6 26.96 23.44 5.44
C GLU A 6 25.98 23.85 4.33
N ASP A 7 25.43 22.84 3.67
CA ASP A 7 24.34 22.93 2.71
C ASP A 7 23.02 22.89 3.51
N PRO A 8 22.15 23.91 3.44
CA PRO A 8 20.86 23.85 4.10
C PRO A 8 19.89 23.02 3.25
N GLN A 9 19.99 21.69 3.35
CA GLN A 9 18.87 20.83 2.97
C GLN A 9 17.75 21.02 3.99
N GLY A 10 16.89 22.01 3.73
CA GLY A 10 15.56 22.07 4.31
C GLY A 10 14.78 20.80 3.98
N PRO A 11 13.88 20.34 4.87
CA PRO A 11 13.12 19.12 4.63
C PRO A 11 12.32 19.26 3.34
N ALA A 12 12.45 18.26 2.45
CA ALA A 12 11.63 18.15 1.25
C ALA A 12 10.14 18.18 1.62
N PRO A 13 9.27 18.83 0.81
CA PRO A 13 7.83 18.85 1.07
C PRO A 13 7.32 17.42 1.19
N GLY A 14 6.69 17.13 2.32
CA GLY A 14 6.15 15.81 2.65
C GLY A 14 5.14 15.39 1.61
N VAL A 15 5.45 14.30 0.90
CA VAL A 15 4.46 13.54 0.15
C VAL A 15 3.59 12.86 1.21
N GLY A 16 2.46 13.49 1.56
CA GLY A 16 1.47 12.96 2.49
C GLY A 16 0.88 11.67 1.93
N GLY A 17 1.40 10.53 2.37
CA GLY A 17 0.93 9.22 1.95
C GLY A 17 -0.28 8.83 2.78
N ALA A 18 -1.49 9.07 2.27
CA ALA A 18 -2.70 8.57 2.89
C ALA A 18 -2.61 7.04 3.05
N ARG A 19 -2.42 6.56 4.29
CA ARG A 19 -2.40 5.13 4.59
C ARG A 19 -3.83 4.63 4.58
N VAL A 20 -4.19 3.84 3.57
CA VAL A 20 -5.49 3.17 3.52
C VAL A 20 -5.48 2.04 4.56
N GLY A 21 -5.98 2.34 5.76
CA GLY A 21 -6.20 1.36 6.82
C GLY A 21 -7.63 0.83 6.75
N GLY A 22 -7.84 -0.27 6.01
CA GLY A 22 -9.15 -0.89 5.83
C GLY A 22 -9.04 -2.39 5.56
N CYS A 23 -10.14 -3.12 5.78
CA CYS A 23 -10.25 -4.50 5.32
C CYS A 23 -10.51 -4.48 3.81
N ASN A 24 -9.48 -4.76 3.01
CA ASN A 24 -9.59 -4.80 1.56
C ASN A 24 -9.93 -6.23 1.09
N GLU A 25 -10.80 -6.34 0.10
CA GLU A 25 -11.01 -7.60 -0.60
C GLU A 25 -9.99 -7.72 -1.73
N VAL A 26 -9.36 -8.89 -1.85
CA VAL A 26 -8.37 -9.19 -2.89
C VAL A 26 -8.93 -10.25 -3.83
N SER A 27 -8.79 -10.00 -5.12
CA SER A 27 -9.22 -10.87 -6.23
C SER A 27 -8.09 -11.06 -7.24
N SER A 28 -8.14 -12.18 -7.98
CA SER A 28 -7.28 -12.46 -9.15
C SER A 28 -7.93 -12.03 -10.48
N GLN A 29 -9.11 -11.41 -10.42
CA GLN A 29 -9.83 -10.87 -11.57
C GLN A 29 -10.37 -9.48 -11.25
N GLY A 30 -10.35 -8.59 -12.25
CA GLY A 30 -10.86 -7.24 -12.14
C GLY A 30 -12.38 -7.15 -12.19
N SER A 31 -12.89 -6.07 -11.59
CA SER A 31 -14.26 -5.56 -11.72
C SER A 31 -14.20 -4.04 -11.82
N ASP A 32 -15.26 -3.39 -12.31
CA ASP A 32 -15.29 -1.93 -12.47
C ASP A 32 -14.96 -1.15 -11.17
N ASP A 33 -15.33 -1.69 -10.01
CA ASP A 33 -15.07 -1.05 -8.71
C ASP A 33 -13.77 -1.50 -8.02
N ALA A 34 -12.87 -2.18 -8.73
CA ALA A 34 -11.62 -2.70 -8.17
C ALA A 34 -10.39 -1.99 -8.76
N LEU A 35 -9.45 -1.63 -7.89
CA LEU A 35 -8.19 -1.04 -8.30
C LEU A 35 -7.20 -2.14 -8.66
N HIS A 36 -6.54 -1.99 -9.81
CA HIS A 36 -5.43 -2.85 -10.19
C HIS A 36 -4.21 -2.57 -9.31
N ALA A 37 -3.50 -3.62 -8.92
CA ALA A 37 -2.28 -3.53 -8.14
C ALA A 37 -1.31 -4.68 -8.44
N ARG A 38 -0.02 -4.41 -8.33
CA ARG A 38 1.04 -5.40 -8.36
C ARG A 38 1.40 -5.86 -6.95
N ILE A 39 1.64 -7.16 -6.78
CA ILE A 39 2.10 -7.74 -5.51
C ILE A 39 3.62 -7.53 -5.39
N ASP A 40 4.05 -6.58 -4.56
CA ASP A 40 5.47 -6.31 -4.32
C ASP A 40 6.07 -7.33 -3.34
N LEU A 41 5.34 -7.66 -2.27
CA LEU A 41 5.80 -8.59 -1.23
C LEU A 41 4.71 -9.55 -0.77
N VAL A 42 5.09 -10.81 -0.56
CA VAL A 42 4.27 -11.85 0.07
C VAL A 42 4.95 -12.32 1.35
N SER A 43 4.29 -12.17 2.48
CA SER A 43 4.79 -12.61 3.80
C SER A 43 3.83 -13.59 4.46
N VAL A 44 4.31 -14.79 4.78
CA VAL A 44 3.52 -15.81 5.46
C VAL A 44 3.64 -15.64 6.98
N VAL A 45 2.52 -15.37 7.66
CA VAL A 45 2.47 -15.18 9.11
C VAL A 45 1.43 -16.14 9.72
N GLY A 46 1.90 -17.26 10.26
CA GLY A 46 1.01 -18.28 10.83
C GLY A 46 0.00 -18.82 9.80
N PRO A 47 -1.33 -18.73 10.05
CA PRO A 47 -2.35 -19.16 9.10
C PRO A 47 -2.68 -18.13 8.01
N ARG A 48 -2.03 -16.95 8.04
CA ARG A 48 -2.35 -15.80 7.20
C ARG A 48 -1.20 -15.46 6.26
N VAL A 49 -1.52 -14.74 5.19
CA VAL A 49 -0.60 -14.21 4.19
C VAL A 49 -0.83 -12.72 4.10
N ARG A 50 0.22 -11.94 4.37
CA ARG A 50 0.24 -10.49 4.16
C ARG A 50 0.78 -10.19 2.78
N LEU A 51 0.11 -9.27 2.11
CA LEU A 51 0.48 -8.75 0.80
C LEU A 51 0.79 -7.26 0.95
N GLU A 52 1.88 -6.82 0.35
CA GLU A 52 2.12 -5.42 0.05
C GLU A 52 1.88 -5.20 -1.44
N LEU A 53 0.98 -4.26 -1.74
CA LEU A 53 0.38 -4.07 -3.05
C LEU A 53 0.67 -2.65 -3.52
N ARG A 54 1.20 -2.50 -4.72
CA ARG A 54 1.41 -1.21 -5.36
C ARG A 54 0.34 -0.99 -6.42
N THR A 55 -0.47 0.04 -6.24
CA THR A 55 -1.48 0.43 -7.24
C THR A 55 -0.85 1.26 -8.35
N ASP A 56 -1.42 1.25 -9.55
CA ASP A 56 -0.88 1.98 -10.71
C ASP A 56 -0.83 3.51 -10.54
N HIS A 57 -1.60 4.05 -9.59
CA HIS A 57 -1.78 5.48 -9.40
C HIS A 57 -1.16 6.05 -8.11
N SER A 58 -0.46 5.22 -7.33
CA SER A 58 0.09 5.65 -6.04
C SER A 58 1.36 4.88 -5.68
N GLU A 59 2.36 5.61 -5.18
CA GLU A 59 3.57 5.04 -4.56
C GLU A 59 3.31 4.51 -3.13
N THR A 60 2.15 4.84 -2.55
CA THR A 60 1.77 4.32 -1.23
C THR A 60 1.36 2.85 -1.36
N LEU A 61 2.07 2.00 -0.62
CA LEU A 61 1.74 0.57 -0.57
C LEU A 61 0.45 0.34 0.21
N VAL A 62 -0.44 -0.44 -0.40
CA VAL A 62 -1.64 -0.97 0.23
C VAL A 62 -1.31 -2.31 0.88
N GLN A 63 -1.66 -2.47 2.14
CA GLN A 63 -1.51 -3.75 2.83
C GLN A 63 -2.83 -4.52 2.82
N ALA A 64 -2.76 -5.80 2.48
CA ALA A 64 -3.89 -6.72 2.56
C ALA A 64 -3.49 -8.01 3.28
N GLU A 65 -4.45 -8.65 3.94
CA GLU A 65 -4.19 -9.88 4.69
C GLU A 65 -5.26 -10.94 4.39
N LEU A 66 -4.81 -12.09 3.91
CA LEU A 66 -5.64 -13.20 3.48
C LEU A 66 -5.34 -14.44 4.33
N SER A 67 -6.25 -15.42 4.33
CA SER A 67 -5.88 -16.76 4.78
C SER A 67 -4.96 -17.43 3.76
N LYS A 68 -4.12 -18.38 4.19
CA LYS A 68 -3.30 -19.21 3.29
C LYS A 68 -4.14 -19.93 2.23
N HIS A 69 -5.33 -20.40 2.62
CA HIS A 69 -6.26 -21.07 1.71
C HIS A 69 -6.68 -20.15 0.59
N ARG A 70 -7.21 -18.96 0.93
CA ARG A 70 -7.67 -17.98 -0.04
C ARG A 70 -6.58 -17.49 -0.97
N PHE A 71 -5.37 -17.26 -0.45
CA PHE A 71 -4.21 -16.88 -1.27
C PHE A 71 -3.92 -17.94 -2.35
N ARG A 72 -3.96 -19.23 -1.99
CA ARG A 72 -3.73 -20.34 -2.93
C ARG A 72 -4.87 -20.51 -3.92
N GLU A 73 -6.12 -20.39 -3.48
CA GLU A 73 -7.30 -20.45 -4.35
C GLU A 73 -7.28 -19.37 -5.43
N LEU A 74 -6.85 -18.15 -5.06
CA LEU A 74 -6.75 -17.04 -6.00
C LEU A 74 -5.54 -17.17 -6.95
N GLY A 75 -4.61 -18.10 -6.71
CA GLY A 75 -3.42 -18.28 -7.55
C GLY A 75 -2.47 -17.09 -7.54
N LEU A 76 -2.49 -16.29 -6.47
CA LEU A 76 -1.67 -15.08 -6.36
C LEU A 76 -0.19 -15.43 -6.23
N LEU A 77 0.67 -14.60 -6.82
CA LEU A 77 2.12 -14.76 -6.84
C LEU A 77 2.80 -13.42 -6.62
N GLN A 78 3.94 -13.42 -5.95
CA GLN A 78 4.76 -12.22 -5.85
C GLN A 78 5.21 -11.77 -7.25
N GLY A 79 5.12 -10.48 -7.52
CA GLY A 79 5.37 -9.87 -8.83
C GLY A 79 4.20 -9.97 -9.81
N GLY A 80 3.14 -10.70 -9.45
CA GLY A 80 1.91 -10.82 -10.24
C GLY A 80 0.88 -9.75 -9.93
N ASP A 81 -0.21 -9.80 -10.68
CA ASP A 81 -1.31 -8.85 -10.60
C ASP A 81 -2.39 -9.29 -9.61
N ALA A 82 -3.02 -8.31 -8.98
CA ALA A 82 -4.16 -8.47 -8.10
C ALA A 82 -5.11 -7.28 -8.25
N TRP A 83 -6.37 -7.50 -7.91
CA TRP A 83 -7.37 -6.44 -7.84
C TRP A 83 -7.81 -6.27 -6.41
N ILE A 84 -7.75 -5.03 -5.92
CA ILE A 84 -8.18 -4.65 -4.58
C ILE A 84 -9.48 -3.87 -4.64
N ARG A 85 -10.45 -4.31 -3.86
CA ARG A 85 -11.70 -3.60 -3.64
C ARG A 85 -11.76 -3.12 -2.20
N PRO A 86 -11.82 -1.81 -1.94
CA PRO A 86 -12.01 -1.30 -0.59
C PRO A 86 -13.41 -1.66 -0.08
N VAL A 87 -13.51 -2.43 0.99
CA VAL A 87 -14.81 -2.79 1.60
C VAL A 87 -15.21 -1.76 2.68
N SER A 88 -14.21 -1.11 3.28
CA SER A 88 -14.35 0.06 4.14
C SER A 88 -13.07 0.91 4.09
N SER A 89 -13.07 1.97 3.29
CA SER A 89 -11.95 2.92 3.25
C SER A 89 -12.02 3.85 4.47
N ARG A 90 -11.05 3.76 5.37
CA ARG A 90 -10.75 4.86 6.30
C ARG A 90 -9.50 5.56 5.80
N VAL A 91 -9.68 6.83 5.43
CA VAL A 91 -8.57 7.74 5.13
C VAL A 91 -8.08 8.28 6.47
N PHE A 92 -6.85 7.95 6.82
CA PHE A 92 -6.14 8.60 7.91
C PHE A 92 -5.29 9.69 7.28
N LEU A 93 -5.61 10.95 7.59
CA LEU A 93 -4.73 12.07 7.31
C LEU A 93 -3.64 12.05 8.37
N ASP A 94 -2.37 12.21 7.98
CA ASP A 94 -1.30 12.38 8.95
C ASP A 94 -1.51 13.70 9.73
N ASP A 95 -1.09 13.76 11.00
CA ASP A 95 -1.29 14.94 11.87
C ASP A 95 -0.74 16.26 11.27
N SER A 96 0.19 16.17 10.31
CA SER A 96 0.73 17.30 9.56
C SER A 96 -0.29 17.97 8.61
N GLU A 97 -1.38 17.29 8.24
CA GLU A 97 -2.43 17.83 7.35
C GLU A 97 -3.58 18.51 8.11
N LEU A 98 -3.71 18.27 9.43
CA LEU A 98 -4.76 18.89 10.26
C LEU A 98 -4.50 20.37 10.60
N GLN A 99 -3.30 20.89 10.32
CA GLN A 99 -2.94 22.29 10.62
C GLN A 99 -3.19 23.28 9.48
N ALA A 100 -3.75 22.83 8.34
CA ALA A 100 -3.92 23.66 7.15
C ALA A 100 -5.38 24.08 6.87
N ILE A 101 -6.31 23.90 7.82
CA ILE A 101 -7.75 24.23 7.67
C ILE A 101 -8.17 25.37 8.60
#